data_AF-A0AAV0DX70-F1
#
_entry.id   AF-A0AAV0DX70-F1
#
_cell.length_a   1.000
_cell.length_b   1.000
_cell.length_c   1.000
_cell.angle_alpha   90.00
_cell.angle_beta   90.00
_cell.angle_gamma   90.00
#
_symmetry.space_group_name_H-M   'P 1'
#
loop_
_entity.id
_entity.type
_entity.pdbx_description
1 polymer ?
#
loop_
_entity_poly.entity_id
_entity_poly.type
_entity_poly.pdbx_seq_one_letter_code
_entity_poly.pdbx_strand_id
1 'polypeptide(L)'
;MGLILGKYSGYKEWRARQVQLISDKVFDRIKNEAGRLNLTFEDLYIAVLLIYNRINKHLPAPHFDPPSKQQVRDLIKKCDLNLDGELSRNEFLSFIRQLT
;
A
#
# COMPACT_ATOMS: atom_id res chain seq x y z
N MET A 1 23.99 -25.26 3.02
CA MET A 1 22.94 -24.58 2.23
C MET A 1 21.66 -24.24 3.05
N GLY A 2 21.69 -24.12 4.39
CA GLY A 2 20.48 -23.85 5.20
C GLY A 2 20.37 -22.44 5.81
N LEU A 3 21.48 -21.72 5.95
CA LEU A 3 21.54 -20.40 6.59
C LEU A 3 21.01 -19.24 5.73
N ILE A 4 21.04 -19.41 4.41
CA ILE A 4 20.65 -18.37 3.47
C ILE A 4 19.12 -18.32 3.32
N LEU A 5 18.47 -19.49 3.21
CA LEU A 5 17.01 -19.61 3.12
C LEU A 5 16.28 -19.06 4.36
N GLY A 6 16.79 -19.29 5.57
CA GLY A 6 16.20 -18.75 6.80
C GLY A 6 16.23 -17.20 6.88
N LYS A 7 17.28 -16.57 6.35
CA LYS A 7 17.36 -15.09 6.25
C LYS A 7 16.36 -14.52 5.25
N TYR A 8 16.12 -15.20 4.13
CA TYR A 8 15.15 -14.76 3.12
C TYR A 8 13.70 -14.91 3.58
N SER A 9 13.35 -15.99 4.30
CA SER A 9 12.02 -16.15 4.89
C SER A 9 11.71 -15.04 5.90
N GLY A 10 12.63 -14.77 6.84
CA GLY A 10 12.49 -13.70 7.81
C GLY A 10 12.41 -12.31 7.16
N TYR A 11 13.16 -12.06 6.08
CA TYR A 11 13.07 -10.82 5.32
C TYR A 11 11.71 -10.62 4.65
N LYS A 12 11.13 -11.68 4.07
CA LYS A 12 9.81 -11.61 3.43
C LYS A 12 8.70 -11.34 4.44
N GLU A 13 8.74 -12.02 5.59
CA GLU A 13 7.78 -11.80 6.69
C GLU A 13 7.93 -10.40 7.31
N TRP A 14 9.17 -9.96 7.53
CA TRP A 14 9.46 -8.61 8.01
C TRP A 14 8.98 -7.55 7.02
N ARG A 15 9.23 -7.73 5.71
CA ARG A 15 8.76 -6.85 4.63
C ARG A 15 7.25 -6.76 4.61
N ALA A 16 6.54 -7.89 4.66
CA ALA A 16 5.08 -7.91 4.71
C ALA A 16 4.54 -7.15 5.93
N ARG A 17 5.17 -7.30 7.09
CA ARG A 17 4.80 -6.57 8.32
C ARG A 17 5.07 -5.07 8.20
N GLN A 18 6.21 -4.67 7.62
CA GLN A 18 6.52 -3.25 7.40
C GLN A 18 5.52 -2.61 6.43
N VAL A 19 5.22 -3.29 5.33
CA VAL A 19 4.23 -2.83 4.35
C VAL A 19 2.87 -2.66 5.02
N GLN A 20 2.43 -3.63 5.82
CA GLN A 20 1.17 -3.52 6.56
C GLN A 20 1.17 -2.33 7.53
N LEU A 21 2.26 -2.11 8.29
CA LEU A 21 2.37 -0.98 9.22
C LEU A 21 2.41 0.38 8.50
N ILE A 22 3.07 0.46 7.34
CA ILE A 22 3.16 1.68 6.53
C ILE A 22 1.77 1.99 5.95
N SER A 23 1.12 1.01 5.33
CA SER A 23 -0.23 1.15 4.81
C SER A 23 -1.20 1.61 5.88
N ASP A 24 -1.09 1.04 7.08
CA ASP A 24 -1.93 1.40 8.21
C ASP A 24 -1.76 2.86 8.64
N LYS A 25 -0.51 3.28 8.82
CA LYS A 25 -0.19 4.66 9.20
C LYS A 25 -0.63 5.67 8.15
N VAL A 26 -0.50 5.33 6.87
CA VAL A 26 -0.91 6.22 5.78
C VAL A 26 -2.44 6.30 5.72
N PHE A 27 -3.14 5.17 5.86
CA PHE A 27 -4.59 5.14 5.90
C PHE A 27 -5.14 5.97 7.08
N ASP A 28 -4.59 5.79 8.29
CA ASP A 28 -5.00 6.54 9.47
C ASP A 28 -4.71 8.03 9.32
N ARG A 29 -3.55 8.38 8.76
CA ARG A 29 -3.20 9.79 8.46
C ARG A 29 -4.22 10.42 7.52
N ILE A 30 -4.55 9.77 6.42
CA ILE A 30 -5.45 10.33 5.41
C ILE A 30 -6.88 10.40 5.94
N LYS A 31 -7.32 9.41 6.72
CA LYS A 31 -8.61 9.47 7.40
C LYS A 31 -8.69 10.66 8.38
N ASN A 32 -7.62 10.91 9.14
CA ASN A 32 -7.53 12.05 10.04
C ASN A 32 -7.45 13.39 9.28
N GLU A 33 -6.71 13.44 8.17
CA GLU A 33 -6.49 14.66 7.38
C GLU A 33 -7.72 15.03 6.54
N ALA A 34 -8.43 14.03 6.00
CA ALA A 34 -9.66 14.23 5.25
C ALA A 34 -10.79 14.72 6.17
N GLY A 35 -10.85 14.25 7.43
CA GLY A 35 -11.90 14.61 8.39
C GLY A 35 -13.31 14.16 7.96
N ARG A 36 -13.40 13.28 6.95
CA ARG A 36 -14.63 12.77 6.35
C ARG A 36 -14.68 11.25 6.56
N LEU A 37 -15.90 10.72 6.62
CA LEU A 37 -16.13 9.28 6.66
C LEU A 37 -15.69 8.58 5.35
N ASN A 38 -15.62 9.36 4.26
CA ASN A 38 -15.45 8.86 2.91
C ASN A 38 -14.15 9.38 2.27
N LEU A 39 -13.36 8.49 1.68
CA LEU A 39 -12.08 8.79 1.03
C LEU A 39 -12.27 8.90 -0.47
N THR A 40 -11.91 10.04 -1.07
CA THR A 40 -12.02 10.20 -2.53
C THR A 40 -10.88 9.50 -3.26
N PHE A 41 -11.05 9.28 -4.58
CA PHE A 41 -9.99 8.76 -5.44
C PHE A 41 -8.68 9.55 -5.34
N GLU A 42 -8.74 10.87 -5.19
CA GLU A 42 -7.54 11.71 -5.09
C GLU A 42 -6.82 11.50 -3.75
N ASP A 43 -7.56 11.40 -2.64
CA ASP A 43 -7.02 11.06 -1.33
C ASP A 43 -6.34 9.68 -1.35
N LEU A 44 -6.99 8.71 -2.00
CA LEU A 44 -6.46 7.36 -2.20
C LEU A 44 -5.21 7.37 -3.09
N TYR A 45 -5.20 8.17 -4.16
CA TYR A 45 -4.02 8.31 -5.01
C TYR A 45 -2.84 8.89 -4.23
N ILE A 46 -3.07 9.92 -3.40
CA ILE A 46 -2.07 10.47 -2.50
C ILE A 46 -1.60 9.40 -1.49
N ALA A 47 -2.51 8.57 -0.97
CA ALA A 47 -2.17 7.43 -0.11
C ALA A 47 -1.16 6.50 -0.75
N VAL A 48 -1.42 6.09 -2.00
CA VAL A 48 -0.52 5.20 -2.74
C VAL A 48 0.84 5.86 -2.92
N LEU A 49 0.90 7.13 -3.32
CA LEU A 49 2.17 7.86 -3.47
C LEU A 49 2.95 7.92 -2.15
N LEU A 50 2.29 8.20 -1.03
CA LEU A 50 2.91 8.27 0.29
C LEU A 50 3.44 6.90 0.74
N ILE A 51 2.74 5.81 0.42
CA ILE A 51 3.19 4.45 0.71
C ILE A 51 4.42 4.10 -0.09
N TYR A 52 4.43 4.36 -1.40
CA TYR A 52 5.60 4.12 -2.24
C TYR A 52 6.81 4.91 -1.74
N ASN A 53 6.61 6.18 -1.37
CA ASN A 53 7.67 7.01 -0.80
C ASN A 53 8.18 6.45 0.54
N ARG A 54 7.28 6.01 1.44
CA ARG A 54 7.66 5.36 2.71
C ARG A 54 8.38 4.04 2.48
N ILE A 55 7.90 3.21 1.58
CA ILE A 55 8.51 1.92 1.25
C ILE A 55 9.91 2.15 0.68
N ASN A 56 10.06 3.03 -0.30
CA ASN A 56 11.37 3.36 -0.89
C ASN A 56 12.35 3.97 0.13
N LYS A 57 11.86 4.68 1.15
CA LYS A 57 12.71 5.23 2.22
C LYS A 57 13.07 4.24 3.32
N HIS A 58 12.20 3.28 3.64
CA HIS A 58 12.36 2.42 4.82
C HIS A 58 12.73 0.97 4.48
N LEU A 59 12.49 0.50 3.25
CA LEU A 59 12.87 -0.83 2.84
C LEU A 59 14.12 -0.77 1.97
N PRO A 60 15.17 -1.56 2.29
CA PRO A 60 16.37 -1.69 1.45
C PRO A 60 16.07 -2.59 0.24
N ALA A 61 15.13 -2.16 -0.60
CA ALA A 61 14.74 -2.78 -1.86
C ALA A 61 15.08 -1.82 -3.00
N PRO A 62 15.17 -2.30 -4.26
CA PRO A 62 15.24 -1.40 -5.42
C PRO A 62 14.10 -0.40 -5.35
N HIS A 63 14.39 0.87 -5.64
CA HIS A 63 13.35 1.89 -5.65
C HIS A 63 12.27 1.48 -6.66
N PHE A 64 11.03 1.37 -6.19
CA PHE A 64 9.90 1.15 -7.06
C PHE A 64 9.30 2.49 -7.44
N ASP A 65 9.16 2.72 -8.73
CA ASP A 65 8.46 3.90 -9.20
C ASP A 65 6.98 3.83 -8.80
N PRO A 66 6.41 4.95 -8.31
CA PRO A 66 5.01 4.98 -7.98
C PRO A 66 4.17 4.74 -9.25
N PRO A 67 3.06 3.99 -9.13
CA PRO A 67 2.16 3.75 -10.25
C PRO A 67 1.52 5.04 -10.75
N SER A 68 1.27 5.11 -12.06
CA SER A 68 0.60 6.26 -12.68
C SER A 68 -0.86 6.38 -12.23
N LYS A 69 -1.47 7.57 -12.26
CA LYS A 69 -2.90 7.77 -11.92
C LYS A 69 -3.83 6.78 -12.62
N GLN A 70 -3.59 6.50 -13.90
CA GLN A 70 -4.37 5.52 -14.67
C GLN A 70 -4.18 4.10 -14.13
N GLN A 71 -2.94 3.68 -13.85
CA GLN A 71 -2.68 2.36 -13.27
C GLN A 71 -3.31 2.21 -11.88
N VAL A 72 -3.23 3.24 -11.05
CA VAL A 72 -3.92 3.24 -9.75
C VAL A 72 -5.42 3.12 -9.98
N ARG A 73 -6.01 3.90 -10.88
CA ARG A 73 -7.45 3.82 -11.19
C ARG A 73 -7.88 2.42 -11.68
N ASP A 74 -7.10 1.79 -12.54
CA ASP A 74 -7.37 0.43 -13.04
C ASP A 74 -7.24 -0.63 -11.94
N LEU A 75 -6.23 -0.50 -11.08
CA LEU A 75 -6.03 -1.42 -9.97
C LEU A 75 -7.04 -1.20 -8.84
N ILE A 76 -7.42 0.05 -8.56
CA ILE A 76 -8.53 0.38 -7.68
C ILE A 76 -9.78 -0.31 -8.21
N LYS A 77 -10.16 -0.12 -9.47
CA LYS A 77 -11.31 -0.82 -10.08
C LYS A 77 -11.26 -2.35 -9.98
N LYS A 78 -10.06 -2.95 -9.91
CA LYS A 78 -9.89 -4.40 -9.74
C LYS A 78 -10.00 -4.86 -8.29
N CYS A 79 -9.64 -4.01 -7.33
CA CYS A 79 -9.66 -4.31 -5.90
C CYS A 79 -10.88 -3.76 -5.16
N ASP A 80 -11.51 -2.74 -5.73
CA ASP A 80 -12.78 -2.12 -5.35
C ASP A 80 -13.89 -3.10 -5.74
N LEU A 81 -14.19 -4.01 -4.81
CA LEU A 81 -15.14 -5.10 -5.05
C LEU A 81 -16.59 -4.62 -4.98
N ASN A 82 -16.82 -3.50 -4.28
CA ASN A 82 -18.14 -2.90 -4.14
C ASN A 82 -18.40 -1.77 -5.17
N LEU A 83 -17.40 -1.37 -5.94
CA LEU A 83 -17.46 -0.32 -6.96
C LEU A 83 -17.98 1.02 -6.38
N ASP A 84 -17.74 1.27 -5.10
CA ASP A 84 -18.17 2.51 -4.46
C ASP A 84 -17.20 3.67 -4.73
N GLY A 85 -16.04 3.38 -5.34
CA GLY A 85 -14.99 4.35 -5.64
C GLY A 85 -14.17 4.73 -4.41
N GLU A 86 -14.39 4.06 -3.28
CA GLU A 86 -13.65 4.15 -2.04
C GLU A 86 -12.84 2.87 -1.83
N LEU A 87 -11.85 2.92 -0.94
CA LEU A 87 -11.02 1.75 -0.65
C LEU A 87 -11.02 1.52 0.84
N SER A 88 -11.69 0.45 1.24
CA SER A 88 -11.68 0.02 2.65
C SER A 88 -10.27 -0.43 3.03
N ARG A 89 -9.92 -0.32 4.32
CA ARG A 89 -8.60 -0.76 4.87
C ARG A 89 -8.21 -2.17 4.39
N ASN A 90 -9.19 -3.08 4.27
CA ASN A 90 -8.96 -4.46 3.83
C ASN A 90 -8.68 -4.59 2.32
N GLU A 91 -9.39 -3.82 1.49
CA GLU A 91 -9.16 -3.74 0.04
C GLU A 91 -7.83 -3.06 -0.26
N PHE A 92 -7.50 -2.03 0.52
CA PHE A 92 -6.24 -1.31 0.43
C PHE A 92 -5.04 -2.20 0.78
N LEU A 93 -5.17 -3.02 1.82
CA LEU A 93 -4.16 -4.04 2.14
C LEU A 93 -4.03 -5.08 1.03
N SER A 94 -5.14 -5.51 0.43
CA SER A 94 -5.12 -6.45 -0.70
C SER A 94 -4.46 -5.86 -1.94
N PHE A 95 -4.74 -4.58 -2.24
CA PHE A 95 -4.12 -3.82 -3.32
C PHE A 95 -2.61 -3.70 -3.14
N ILE A 96 -2.15 -3.28 -1.94
CA ILE A 96 -0.72 -3.17 -1.66
C ILE A 96 -0.04 -4.54 -1.71
N ARG A 97 -0.71 -5.61 -1.26
CA ARG A 97 -0.21 -6.99 -1.40
C ARG A 97 -0.10 -7.45 -2.85
N GLN A 98 -0.97 -6.99 -3.76
CA GLN A 98 -0.84 -7.29 -5.19
C GLN A 98 0.29 -6.49 -5.85
N LEU A 99 0.63 -5.31 -5.32
CA LEU A 99 1.70 -4.47 -5.83
C LEU A 99 3.10 -4.85 -5.35
N THR A 100 3.23 -5.57 -4.23
CA THR A 100 4.51 -5.78 -3.52
C THR A 100 4.90 -7.25 -3.39
#